data_AF-A0A165EMW4-F1
#
_entry.id   AF-A0A165EMW4-F1
#
_cell.length_a   1.000
_cell.length_b   1.000
_cell.length_c   1.000
_cell.angle_alpha   90.00
_cell.angle_beta   90.00
_cell.angle_gamma   90.00
#
_symmetry.space_group_name_H-M   'P 1'
#
loop_
_entity.id
_entity.type
_entity.pdbx_description
1 polymer ?
#
loop_
_entity_poly.entity_id
_entity_poly.type
_entity_poly.pdbx_seq_one_letter_code
_entity_poly.pdbx_strand_id
1 'polypeptide(L)'
;SLYMLYGGTNWGGLSCPLVGTSYDYSSPIQETRIISTKYQETKLIGLQVRAAKDLVATERAGNGTSYSSNPLIWTTELRSVDTNSGFYIVRHNPSNLLSADSFKLSVSTTRGNFTIPQSDGEFVLNGHESKILSVDYALTGGRALVYSTAEVLALSTVDARAPVLTLWAPAGTVGEFLLSGVRSGRFFQGSGKITNRPDGTTLVSIPQVAGVSVLQFADGLRIVVLDKPAAYSTFVPSLTADPAAPHNKNLVVVGPHLVRSAKINGLVVALTGDMNTATTVEVFAPLPAIALTWNGRLLIATRTLYGSLKARYTPPALDGVKFGKAVWRSADGLPESRADYDDSRWTKADKMSTLSTFQPDTLPVLYGEEYGIWMGNILWRGRFTGADATGVFLSVAGGNAMGYSAY
;
A
#
# COMPACT_ATOMS: atom_id res chain seq x y z
N SER A 1 9.28 -9.25 -0.15
CA SER A 1 9.54 -7.80 -0.17
C SER A 1 8.95 -7.21 -1.46
N LEU A 2 8.47 -5.96 -1.44
CA LEU A 2 7.99 -5.26 -2.65
C LEU A 2 9.08 -4.29 -3.12
N TYR A 3 9.64 -4.54 -4.32
CA TYR A 3 10.66 -3.68 -4.94
C TYR A 3 10.03 -2.86 -6.07
N MET A 4 9.91 -1.52 -5.99
CA MET A 4 10.12 -0.65 -4.83
C MET A 4 8.80 -0.34 -4.11
N LEU A 5 8.85 -0.20 -2.78
CA LEU A 5 7.76 0.40 -2.00
C LEU A 5 7.81 1.94 -2.05
N TYR A 6 9.02 2.48 -2.01
CA TYR A 6 9.39 3.88 -2.23
C TYR A 6 10.73 3.87 -2.97
N GLY A 7 10.79 4.45 -4.17
CA GLY A 7 12.03 4.44 -4.96
C GLY A 7 12.98 5.59 -4.61
N GLY A 8 12.51 6.84 -4.65
CA GLY A 8 13.32 8.02 -4.32
C GLY A 8 13.86 8.74 -5.56
N THR A 9 15.09 9.26 -5.47
CA THR A 9 15.71 10.11 -6.50
C THR A 9 17.17 9.70 -6.71
N ASN A 10 17.58 9.58 -7.96
CA ASN A 10 18.97 9.43 -8.36
C ASN A 10 19.68 10.80 -8.41
N TRP A 11 19.85 11.43 -7.25
CA TRP A 11 20.49 12.74 -7.15
C TRP A 11 22.02 12.66 -7.28
N GLY A 12 22.68 13.76 -7.65
CA GLY A 12 24.15 13.85 -7.59
C GLY A 12 24.91 12.87 -8.49
N GLY A 13 24.29 12.38 -9.57
CA GLY A 13 24.91 11.46 -10.54
C GLY A 13 24.99 10.00 -10.09
N LEU A 14 24.32 9.60 -9.00
CA LEU A 14 24.43 8.25 -8.43
C LEU A 14 23.93 7.11 -9.33
N SER A 15 23.18 7.42 -10.38
CA SER A 15 22.56 6.42 -11.28
C SER A 15 23.55 5.82 -12.26
N CYS A 16 23.28 4.58 -12.67
CA CYS A 16 23.82 4.04 -13.91
C CYS A 16 23.22 4.77 -15.14
N PRO A 17 23.85 4.71 -16.32
CA PRO A 17 23.41 5.44 -17.51
C PRO A 17 22.19 4.78 -18.20
N LEU A 18 21.29 4.15 -17.45
CA LEU A 18 20.04 3.54 -17.95
C LEU A 18 18.78 4.21 -17.41
N VAL A 19 18.92 5.03 -16.36
CA VAL A 19 17.80 5.68 -15.68
C VAL A 19 18.08 7.16 -15.53
N GLY A 20 17.02 7.96 -15.54
CA GLY A 20 17.13 9.41 -15.28
C GLY A 20 17.23 9.73 -13.79
N THR A 21 17.13 11.02 -13.48
CA THR A 21 17.16 11.53 -12.10
C THR A 21 16.00 11.01 -11.25
N SER A 22 14.79 10.95 -11.80
CA SER A 22 13.64 10.41 -11.07
C SER A 22 13.82 8.90 -10.86
N TYR A 23 13.59 8.46 -9.63
CA TYR A 23 13.49 7.05 -9.29
C TYR A 23 12.15 6.76 -8.59
N ASP A 24 11.07 7.44 -9.00
CA ASP A 24 9.71 7.23 -8.48
C ASP A 24 9.25 5.76 -8.55
N TYR A 25 9.71 5.06 -9.59
CA TYR A 25 9.44 3.65 -9.86
C TYR A 25 7.95 3.33 -10.07
N SER A 26 7.08 4.35 -10.16
CA SER A 26 5.63 4.19 -10.03
C SER A 26 5.27 3.38 -8.79
N SER A 27 6.06 3.52 -7.73
CA SER A 27 5.93 2.73 -6.51
C SER A 27 4.70 3.17 -5.70
N PRO A 28 4.21 2.36 -4.73
CA PRO A 28 3.08 2.73 -3.90
C PRO A 28 3.23 4.12 -3.24
N ILE A 29 4.44 4.44 -2.77
CA ILE A 29 4.83 5.76 -2.25
C ILE A 29 5.60 6.49 -3.34
N GLN A 30 5.07 7.62 -3.82
CA GLN A 30 5.69 8.41 -4.88
C GLN A 30 7.04 9.01 -4.44
N GLU A 31 7.86 9.46 -5.38
CA GLU A 31 9.13 10.16 -5.14
C GLU A 31 8.97 11.36 -4.17
N THR A 32 7.86 12.09 -4.29
CA THR A 32 7.46 13.20 -3.41
C THR A 32 6.97 12.77 -2.02
N ARG A 33 6.93 11.46 -1.74
CA ARG A 33 6.41 10.78 -0.54
C ARG A 33 4.88 10.81 -0.39
N ILE A 34 4.16 11.18 -1.44
CA ILE A 34 2.70 11.10 -1.49
C ILE A 34 2.27 9.63 -1.64
N ILE A 35 1.26 9.22 -0.87
CA ILE A 35 0.66 7.89 -0.98
C ILE A 35 -0.43 7.87 -2.05
N SER A 36 -0.36 6.90 -2.96
CA SER A 36 -1.32 6.72 -4.06
C SER A 36 -2.37 5.65 -3.75
N THR A 37 -3.32 5.43 -4.66
CA THR A 37 -4.26 4.29 -4.58
C THR A 37 -3.54 2.94 -4.54
N LYS A 38 -2.35 2.83 -5.15
CA LYS A 38 -1.50 1.63 -5.08
C LYS A 38 -1.03 1.35 -3.65
N TYR A 39 -0.67 2.39 -2.88
CA TYR A 39 -0.39 2.25 -1.45
C TYR A 39 -1.63 1.83 -0.67
N GLN A 40 -2.78 2.43 -0.96
CA GLN A 40 -4.01 2.12 -0.27
C GLN A 40 -4.43 0.66 -0.46
N GLU A 41 -4.34 0.14 -1.69
CA GLU A 41 -4.59 -1.29 -1.97
C GLU A 41 -3.56 -2.21 -1.32
N THR A 42 -2.26 -1.88 -1.45
CA THR A 42 -1.18 -2.64 -0.80
C THR A 42 -1.36 -2.71 0.71
N LYS A 43 -1.86 -1.63 1.32
CA LYS A 43 -2.20 -1.57 2.75
C LYS A 43 -3.34 -2.53 3.09
N LEU A 44 -4.37 -2.69 2.26
CA LEU A 44 -5.46 -3.63 2.56
C LEU A 44 -4.93 -5.07 2.66
N ILE A 45 -4.10 -5.48 1.70
CA ILE A 45 -3.45 -6.81 1.70
C ILE A 45 -2.55 -6.96 2.93
N GLY A 46 -1.69 -5.96 3.21
CA GLY A 46 -0.80 -5.99 4.37
C GLY A 46 -1.55 -6.08 5.71
N LEU A 47 -2.68 -5.39 5.83
CA LEU A 47 -3.54 -5.45 7.01
C LEU A 47 -4.23 -6.81 7.15
N GLN A 48 -4.73 -7.40 6.05
CA GLN A 48 -5.29 -8.74 6.05
C GLN A 48 -4.27 -9.79 6.48
N VAL A 49 -3.07 -9.79 5.89
CA VAL A 49 -1.99 -10.72 6.26
C VAL A 49 -1.62 -10.57 7.74
N ARG A 50 -1.58 -9.34 8.26
CA ARG A 50 -1.29 -9.11 9.68
C ARG A 50 -2.41 -9.61 10.61
N ALA A 51 -3.67 -9.53 10.17
CA ALA A 51 -4.84 -9.97 10.91
C ALA A 51 -5.10 -11.48 10.82
N ALA A 52 -4.80 -12.10 9.68
CA ALA A 52 -4.97 -13.51 9.43
C ALA A 52 -3.71 -14.28 9.85
N LYS A 53 -3.53 -14.45 11.18
CA LYS A 53 -2.37 -15.16 11.73
C LYS A 53 -2.24 -16.58 11.19
N ASP A 54 -3.36 -17.24 10.93
CA ASP A 54 -3.39 -18.60 10.37
C ASP A 54 -2.79 -18.70 8.95
N LEU A 55 -2.71 -17.59 8.20
CA LEU A 55 -2.18 -17.57 6.83
C LEU A 55 -0.69 -17.95 6.77
N VAL A 56 0.05 -17.82 7.87
CA VAL A 56 1.50 -18.12 7.91
C VAL A 56 1.82 -19.62 7.91
N ALA A 57 0.83 -20.45 8.25
CA ALA A 57 0.98 -21.89 8.41
C ALA A 57 -0.07 -22.64 7.56
N THR A 58 -0.27 -22.21 6.31
CA THR A 58 -1.24 -22.84 5.41
C THR A 58 -0.60 -23.73 4.35
N GLU A 59 -1.26 -24.84 4.05
CA GLU A 59 -0.98 -25.68 2.88
C GLU A 59 -2.07 -25.52 1.83
N ARG A 60 -1.74 -25.77 0.56
CA ARG A 60 -2.72 -25.76 -0.53
C ARG A 60 -3.56 -27.03 -0.50
N ALA A 61 -4.80 -26.91 -0.07
CA ALA A 61 -5.75 -28.01 -0.05
C ALA A 61 -6.24 -28.39 -1.46
N GLY A 62 -6.35 -27.40 -2.35
CA GLY A 62 -6.77 -27.62 -3.73
C GLY A 62 -6.78 -26.34 -4.55
N ASN A 63 -6.99 -26.49 -5.85
CA ASN A 63 -7.26 -25.37 -6.75
C ASN A 63 -8.01 -25.84 -7.99
N GLY A 64 -8.67 -24.91 -8.68
CA GLY A 64 -9.37 -25.19 -9.92
C GLY A 64 -10.58 -24.30 -10.14
N THR A 65 -11.28 -24.57 -11.24
CA THR A 65 -12.54 -23.90 -11.60
C THR A 65 -13.77 -24.56 -10.97
N SER A 66 -13.65 -25.80 -10.49
CA SER A 66 -14.74 -26.55 -9.84
C SER A 66 -15.25 -25.94 -8.54
N TYR A 67 -14.47 -25.05 -7.93
CA TYR A 67 -14.89 -24.24 -6.78
C TYR A 67 -15.92 -23.19 -7.13
N SER A 68 -16.04 -22.80 -8.40
CA SER A 68 -16.90 -21.72 -8.86
C SER A 68 -18.02 -22.26 -9.76
N SER A 69 -19.18 -21.60 -9.75
CA SER A 69 -20.22 -21.84 -10.77
C SER A 69 -19.84 -21.32 -12.16
N ASN A 70 -18.76 -20.53 -12.27
CA ASN A 70 -18.29 -19.95 -13.52
C ASN A 70 -16.86 -20.43 -13.84
N PRO A 71 -16.62 -21.08 -15.00
CA PRO A 71 -15.32 -21.62 -15.38
C PRO A 71 -14.24 -20.56 -15.68
N LEU A 72 -14.63 -19.29 -15.81
CA LEU A 72 -13.69 -18.16 -15.93
C LEU A 72 -13.05 -17.78 -14.59
N ILE A 73 -13.49 -18.40 -13.49
CA ILE A 73 -13.02 -18.10 -12.14
C ILE A 73 -12.18 -19.26 -11.62
N TRP A 74 -10.90 -18.97 -11.37
CA TRP A 74 -9.98 -19.91 -10.74
C TRP A 74 -9.86 -19.62 -9.25
N THR A 75 -10.01 -20.66 -8.44
CA THR A 75 -9.86 -20.54 -6.99
C THR A 75 -8.71 -21.40 -6.50
N THR A 76 -7.93 -20.86 -5.56
CA THR A 76 -6.95 -21.63 -4.77
C THR A 76 -7.42 -21.67 -3.33
N GLU A 77 -7.54 -22.86 -2.76
CA GLU A 77 -7.88 -23.07 -1.36
C GLU A 77 -6.61 -23.33 -0.55
N LEU A 78 -6.39 -22.50 0.47
CA LEU A 78 -5.36 -22.67 1.47
C LEU A 78 -5.99 -23.04 2.81
N ARG A 79 -5.38 -23.96 3.55
CA ARG A 79 -5.84 -24.40 4.88
C ARG A 79 -4.71 -24.35 5.88
N SER A 80 -4.96 -23.74 7.04
CA SER A 80 -4.02 -23.79 8.16
C SER A 80 -3.83 -25.23 8.62
N VAL A 81 -2.58 -25.65 8.77
CA VAL A 81 -2.24 -26.97 9.31
C VAL A 81 -2.56 -27.08 10.80
N ASP A 82 -2.61 -25.95 11.50
CA ASP A 82 -2.82 -25.88 12.95
C ASP A 82 -4.30 -25.74 13.33
N THR A 83 -5.03 -24.88 12.61
CA THR A 83 -6.40 -24.49 13.00
C THR A 83 -7.47 -24.90 11.99
N ASN A 84 -7.07 -25.39 10.82
CA ASN A 84 -7.95 -25.68 9.68
C ASN A 84 -8.76 -24.47 9.14
N SER A 85 -8.48 -23.24 9.63
CA SER A 85 -8.98 -22.00 9.04
C SER A 85 -8.56 -21.93 7.57
N GLY A 86 -9.46 -21.45 6.71
CA GLY A 86 -9.30 -21.53 5.26
C GLY A 86 -9.30 -20.16 4.58
N PHE A 87 -8.58 -20.09 3.46
CA PHE A 87 -8.53 -18.91 2.60
C PHE A 87 -8.75 -19.32 1.14
N TYR A 88 -9.78 -18.75 0.51
CA TYR A 88 -10.11 -18.95 -0.89
C TYR A 88 -9.63 -17.73 -1.68
N ILE A 89 -8.57 -17.93 -2.46
CA ILE A 89 -7.98 -16.91 -3.32
C ILE A 89 -8.62 -17.05 -4.71
N VAL A 90 -9.44 -16.07 -5.08
CA VAL A 90 -10.24 -16.07 -6.30
C VAL A 90 -9.68 -15.08 -7.31
N ARG A 91 -9.48 -15.51 -8.55
CA ARG A 91 -9.04 -14.65 -9.67
C ARG A 91 -9.64 -15.12 -11.01
N HIS A 92 -9.53 -14.31 -12.04
CA HIS A 92 -9.86 -14.71 -13.41
C HIS A 92 -8.93 -15.79 -13.97
N ASN A 93 -9.46 -16.57 -14.91
CA ASN A 93 -8.77 -17.60 -15.70
C ASN A 93 -9.07 -17.42 -17.21
N PRO A 94 -8.15 -16.89 -18.01
CA PRO A 94 -6.80 -16.40 -17.64
C PRO A 94 -6.84 -15.11 -16.78
N SER A 95 -5.73 -14.78 -16.11
CA SER A 95 -5.71 -13.66 -15.15
C SER A 95 -5.76 -12.25 -15.76
N ASN A 96 -5.67 -12.14 -17.09
CA ASN A 96 -5.69 -10.87 -17.83
C ASN A 96 -7.06 -10.53 -18.41
N LEU A 97 -8.13 -11.21 -17.95
CA LEU A 97 -9.48 -10.86 -18.35
C LEU A 97 -9.88 -9.49 -17.75
N LEU A 98 -10.58 -8.72 -18.60
CA LEU A 98 -11.10 -7.39 -18.29
C LEU A 98 -12.62 -7.40 -18.01
N SER A 99 -13.27 -8.53 -18.23
CA SER A 99 -14.71 -8.72 -18.03
C SER A 99 -15.10 -8.60 -16.56
N ALA A 100 -16.38 -8.32 -16.32
CA ALA A 100 -17.02 -8.46 -15.03
C ALA A 100 -17.83 -9.77 -15.08
N ASP A 101 -17.41 -10.75 -14.28
CA ASP A 101 -17.97 -12.10 -14.34
C ASP A 101 -18.66 -12.46 -13.03
N SER A 102 -19.92 -12.87 -13.14
CA SER A 102 -20.72 -13.30 -12.00
C SER A 102 -20.49 -14.76 -11.66
N PHE A 103 -20.50 -15.09 -10.37
CA PHE A 103 -20.33 -16.46 -9.90
C PHE A 103 -20.82 -16.67 -8.46
N LYS A 104 -21.05 -17.93 -8.10
CA LYS A 104 -21.09 -18.41 -6.71
C LYS A 104 -19.87 -19.26 -6.43
N LEU A 105 -19.42 -19.24 -5.18
CA LEU A 105 -18.26 -19.99 -4.71
C LEU A 105 -18.70 -21.12 -3.78
N SER A 106 -18.25 -22.33 -4.04
CA SER A 106 -18.39 -23.48 -3.15
C SER A 106 -17.23 -23.50 -2.16
N VAL A 107 -17.56 -23.39 -0.87
CA VAL A 107 -16.59 -23.40 0.23
C VAL A 107 -16.92 -24.50 1.24
N SER A 108 -15.88 -25.13 1.78
CA SER A 108 -16.01 -26.09 2.88
C SER A 108 -15.72 -25.40 4.21
N THR A 109 -16.45 -25.74 5.25
CA THR A 109 -16.24 -25.17 6.58
C THR A 109 -16.42 -26.23 7.67
N THR A 110 -16.04 -25.91 8.90
CA THR A 110 -16.34 -26.74 10.08
C THR A 110 -17.84 -26.91 10.36
N ARG A 111 -18.69 -26.09 9.73
CA ARG A 111 -20.15 -26.12 9.84
C ARG A 111 -20.84 -26.68 8.60
N GLY A 112 -20.07 -27.32 7.70
CA GLY A 112 -20.55 -27.93 6.47
C GLY A 112 -20.09 -27.19 5.21
N ASN A 113 -20.54 -27.69 4.07
CA ASN A 113 -20.25 -27.10 2.76
C ASN A 113 -21.33 -26.08 2.40
N PHE A 114 -20.91 -24.93 1.87
CA PHE A 114 -21.79 -23.85 1.48
C PHE A 114 -21.48 -23.40 0.05
N THR A 115 -22.52 -23.01 -0.68
CA THR A 115 -22.39 -22.21 -1.90
C THR A 115 -22.72 -20.76 -1.54
N ILE A 116 -21.74 -19.87 -1.65
CA ILE A 116 -21.81 -18.48 -1.20
C ILE A 116 -21.81 -17.51 -2.40
N PRO A 117 -22.57 -16.39 -2.34
CA PRO A 117 -23.51 -16.02 -1.28
C PRO A 117 -24.72 -16.97 -1.20
N GLN A 118 -25.21 -17.20 0.02
CA GLN A 118 -26.40 -18.00 0.31
C GLN A 118 -27.69 -17.22 0.07
N SER A 119 -27.67 -15.90 0.25
CA SER A 119 -28.77 -15.01 -0.11
C SER A 119 -28.94 -14.92 -1.63
N ASP A 120 -30.02 -14.28 -2.06
CA ASP A 120 -30.21 -13.94 -3.46
C ASP A 120 -29.05 -13.05 -3.96
N GLY A 121 -28.52 -13.38 -5.14
CA GLY A 121 -27.38 -12.69 -5.75
C GLY A 121 -26.17 -13.59 -6.01
N GLU A 122 -25.17 -13.00 -6.65
CA GLU A 122 -23.89 -13.62 -7.03
C GLU A 122 -22.75 -12.66 -6.69
N PHE A 123 -21.54 -13.20 -6.55
CA PHE A 123 -20.35 -12.35 -6.64
C PHE A 123 -20.26 -11.75 -8.04
N VAL A 124 -19.60 -10.60 -8.13
CA VAL A 124 -19.04 -10.09 -9.38
C VAL A 124 -17.54 -9.92 -9.16
N LEU A 125 -16.73 -10.57 -9.98
CA LEU A 125 -15.29 -10.31 -10.05
C LEU A 125 -15.04 -9.38 -11.23
N ASN A 126 -14.52 -8.18 -10.98
CA ASN A 126 -14.19 -7.25 -12.06
C ASN A 126 -12.86 -7.60 -12.72
N GLY A 127 -12.63 -7.05 -13.91
CA GLY A 127 -11.36 -7.19 -14.62
C GLY A 127 -10.17 -6.82 -13.74
N HIS A 128 -9.14 -7.67 -13.74
CA HIS A 128 -7.95 -7.54 -12.88
C HIS A 128 -8.22 -7.45 -11.37
N GLU A 129 -9.35 -7.97 -10.90
CA GLU A 129 -9.64 -8.14 -9.48
C GLU A 129 -9.26 -9.55 -9.00
N SER A 130 -8.85 -9.62 -7.73
CA SER A 130 -8.67 -10.87 -6.97
C SER A 130 -9.23 -10.66 -5.56
N LYS A 131 -9.71 -11.73 -4.92
CA LYS A 131 -10.23 -11.69 -3.55
C LYS A 131 -9.59 -12.78 -2.69
N ILE A 132 -9.39 -12.51 -1.41
CA ILE A 132 -8.96 -13.49 -0.40
C ILE A 132 -10.08 -13.65 0.62
N LEU A 133 -10.96 -14.62 0.39
CA LEU A 133 -12.12 -14.88 1.23
C LEU A 133 -11.77 -15.83 2.37
N SER A 134 -12.18 -15.51 3.59
CA SER A 134 -11.85 -16.29 4.79
C SER A 134 -13.00 -17.21 5.19
N VAL A 135 -12.66 -18.43 5.61
CA VAL A 135 -13.58 -19.39 6.24
C VAL A 135 -13.00 -19.91 7.55
N ASP A 136 -13.89 -20.29 8.47
CA ASP A 136 -13.52 -20.77 9.81
C ASP A 136 -12.52 -19.82 10.52
N TYR A 137 -12.67 -18.51 10.31
CA TYR A 137 -11.78 -17.51 10.87
C TYR A 137 -12.15 -17.26 12.34
N ALA A 138 -11.24 -17.61 13.24
CA ALA A 138 -11.47 -17.52 14.67
C ALA A 138 -11.62 -16.07 15.15
N LEU A 139 -12.61 -15.84 16.02
CA LEU A 139 -12.82 -14.57 16.71
C LEU A 139 -12.71 -14.80 18.22
N THR A 140 -12.62 -13.72 19.00
CA THR A 140 -12.55 -13.81 20.46
C THR A 140 -13.86 -14.33 21.07
N GLY A 141 -13.75 -15.05 22.19
CA GLY A 141 -14.90 -15.49 22.98
C GLY A 141 -15.59 -16.74 22.40
N GLY A 142 -14.85 -17.60 21.70
CA GLY A 142 -15.40 -18.82 21.08
C GLY A 142 -16.26 -18.58 19.84
N ARG A 143 -16.24 -17.36 19.31
CA ARG A 143 -16.95 -16.97 18.09
C ARG A 143 -16.11 -17.32 16.87
N ALA A 144 -16.75 -17.53 15.73
CA ALA A 144 -16.06 -17.63 14.47
C ALA A 144 -16.84 -16.96 13.34
N LEU A 145 -16.08 -16.46 12.38
CA LEU A 145 -16.57 -16.14 11.04
C LEU A 145 -16.51 -17.44 10.22
N VAL A 146 -17.64 -18.13 10.11
CA VAL A 146 -17.75 -19.41 9.40
C VAL A 146 -17.38 -19.22 7.93
N TYR A 147 -17.87 -18.16 7.31
CA TYR A 147 -17.35 -17.64 6.05
C TYR A 147 -17.66 -16.15 5.91
N SER A 148 -16.96 -15.46 5.01
CA SER A 148 -17.32 -14.13 4.53
C SER A 148 -17.10 -13.97 3.03
N THR A 149 -18.02 -13.25 2.39
CA THR A 149 -17.85 -12.74 1.02
C THR A 149 -17.09 -11.41 0.99
N ALA A 150 -16.96 -10.75 2.15
CA ALA A 150 -16.13 -9.57 2.35
C ALA A 150 -14.75 -10.01 2.88
N GLU A 151 -13.71 -9.25 2.54
CA GLU A 151 -12.34 -9.56 2.91
C GLU A 151 -12.05 -9.03 4.33
N VAL A 152 -11.37 -9.84 5.14
CA VAL A 152 -10.95 -9.43 6.48
C VAL A 152 -9.89 -8.36 6.36
N LEU A 153 -10.18 -7.15 6.83
CA LEU A 153 -9.20 -6.08 6.90
C LEU A 153 -8.42 -6.13 8.21
N ALA A 154 -9.12 -6.29 9.34
CA ALA A 154 -8.50 -6.31 10.66
C ALA A 154 -9.38 -6.93 11.74
N LEU A 155 -8.73 -7.39 12.81
CA LEU A 155 -9.35 -7.72 14.08
C LEU A 155 -8.65 -6.93 15.19
N SER A 156 -9.43 -6.15 15.93
CA SER A 156 -8.98 -5.40 17.11
C SER A 156 -9.72 -5.86 18.36
N THR A 157 -8.96 -6.20 19.39
CA THR A 157 -9.46 -6.67 20.70
C THR A 157 -8.93 -5.80 21.83
N VAL A 158 -8.51 -4.57 21.49
CA VAL A 158 -8.03 -3.56 22.45
C VAL A 158 -9.09 -3.26 23.51
N ASP A 159 -10.37 -3.34 23.14
CA ASP A 159 -11.49 -3.50 24.06
C ASP A 159 -11.92 -4.97 24.08
N ALA A 160 -11.51 -5.70 25.12
CA ALA A 160 -11.84 -7.11 25.25
C ALA A 160 -13.35 -7.38 25.36
N ARG A 161 -14.15 -6.39 25.81
CA ARG A 161 -15.61 -6.50 25.92
C ARG A 161 -16.32 -6.16 24.62
N ALA A 162 -15.66 -5.40 23.75
CA ALA A 162 -16.24 -4.93 22.51
C ALA A 162 -15.25 -5.07 21.33
N PRO A 163 -14.83 -6.31 20.98
CA PRO A 163 -13.90 -6.54 19.88
C PRO A 163 -14.50 -6.03 18.56
N VAL A 164 -13.64 -5.60 17.64
CA VAL A 164 -14.01 -5.04 16.35
C VAL A 164 -13.40 -5.90 15.24
N LEU A 165 -14.26 -6.57 14.49
CA LEU A 165 -13.90 -7.17 13.21
C LEU A 165 -14.18 -6.14 12.11
N THR A 166 -13.18 -5.84 11.30
CA THR A 166 -13.31 -4.93 10.16
C THR A 166 -13.22 -5.76 8.88
N LEU A 167 -14.27 -5.69 8.08
CA LEU A 167 -14.40 -6.32 6.78
C LEU A 167 -14.47 -5.24 5.70
N TRP A 168 -14.10 -5.58 4.47
CA TRP A 168 -14.29 -4.68 3.34
C TRP A 168 -14.70 -5.42 2.07
N ALA A 169 -15.41 -4.71 1.20
CA ALA A 169 -15.77 -5.19 -0.14
C ALA A 169 -15.83 -4.00 -1.12
N PRO A 170 -15.76 -4.24 -2.44
CA PRO A 170 -16.01 -3.17 -3.40
C PRO A 170 -17.41 -2.57 -3.25
N ALA A 171 -17.52 -1.27 -3.51
CA ALA A 171 -18.81 -0.57 -3.45
C ALA A 171 -19.82 -1.19 -4.43
N GLY A 172 -21.08 -1.30 -4.00
CA GLY A 172 -22.17 -1.86 -4.81
C GLY A 172 -22.21 -3.39 -4.87
N THR A 173 -21.23 -4.10 -4.29
CA THR A 173 -21.23 -5.57 -4.24
C THR A 173 -22.04 -6.10 -3.06
N VAL A 174 -22.45 -7.37 -3.14
CA VAL A 174 -23.15 -8.06 -2.05
C VAL A 174 -22.15 -8.44 -0.95
N GLY A 175 -22.42 -7.99 0.27
CA GLY A 175 -21.70 -8.42 1.47
C GLY A 175 -22.51 -9.46 2.24
N GLU A 176 -21.96 -10.64 2.47
CA GLU A 176 -22.58 -11.70 3.25
C GLU A 176 -21.54 -12.36 4.15
N PHE A 177 -21.93 -12.68 5.37
CA PHE A 177 -21.11 -13.49 6.26
C PHE A 177 -21.97 -14.29 7.22
N LEU A 178 -21.46 -15.47 7.57
CA LEU A 178 -22.09 -16.37 8.54
C LEU A 178 -21.23 -16.42 9.80
N LEU A 179 -21.86 -16.17 10.95
CA LEU A 179 -21.21 -16.16 12.25
C LEU A 179 -21.69 -17.33 13.09
N SER A 180 -20.80 -17.84 13.95
CA SER A 180 -21.14 -18.77 15.03
C SER A 180 -20.77 -18.19 16.38
N GLY A 181 -21.47 -18.61 17.44
CA GLY A 181 -21.19 -18.18 18.81
C GLY A 181 -21.61 -16.74 19.13
N VAL A 182 -22.37 -16.09 18.24
CA VAL A 182 -22.90 -14.73 18.44
C VAL A 182 -24.33 -14.75 18.94
N ARG A 183 -24.75 -13.68 19.62
CA ARG A 183 -26.15 -13.45 20.04
C ARG A 183 -26.91 -12.62 19.01
N SER A 184 -28.10 -12.11 19.35
CA SER A 184 -28.82 -11.17 18.48
C SER A 184 -27.97 -9.92 18.19
N GLY A 185 -28.07 -9.41 16.97
CA GLY A 185 -27.37 -8.21 16.53
C GLY A 185 -28.29 -7.23 15.83
N ARG A 186 -27.79 -6.01 15.62
CA ARG A 186 -28.48 -4.97 14.84
C ARG A 186 -27.49 -4.08 14.11
N PHE A 187 -27.96 -3.46 13.02
CA PHE A 187 -27.27 -2.37 12.37
C PHE A 187 -27.45 -1.07 13.17
N PHE A 188 -26.36 -0.34 13.36
CA PHE A 188 -26.36 1.03 13.86
C PHE A 188 -26.05 2.05 12.75
N GLN A 189 -25.39 1.60 11.69
CA GLN A 189 -25.10 2.38 10.49
C GLN A 189 -25.13 1.44 9.28
N GLY A 190 -25.65 1.92 8.15
CA GLY A 190 -25.92 1.08 6.98
C GLY A 190 -27.18 0.23 7.15
N SER A 191 -27.43 -0.63 6.17
CA SER A 191 -28.65 -1.45 6.10
C SER A 191 -28.37 -2.86 5.59
N GLY A 192 -29.08 -3.83 6.13
CA GLY A 192 -29.00 -5.22 5.74
C GLY A 192 -29.96 -6.09 6.56
N LYS A 193 -29.85 -7.40 6.39
CA LYS A 193 -30.66 -8.40 7.10
C LYS A 193 -29.79 -9.24 8.03
N ILE A 194 -30.31 -9.53 9.22
CA ILE A 194 -29.70 -10.44 10.19
C ILE A 194 -30.68 -11.59 10.41
N THR A 195 -30.26 -12.81 10.13
CA THR A 195 -31.09 -14.02 10.22
C THR A 195 -30.42 -15.02 11.15
N ASN A 196 -31.00 -15.22 12.33
CA ASN A 196 -30.57 -16.29 13.24
C ASN A 196 -31.15 -17.62 12.74
N ARG A 197 -30.31 -18.66 12.70
CA ARG A 197 -30.66 -19.98 12.19
C ARG A 197 -30.82 -20.98 13.35
N PRO A 198 -31.64 -22.03 13.17
CA PRO A 198 -31.85 -23.07 14.20
C PRO A 198 -30.57 -23.81 14.59
N ASP A 199 -29.57 -23.86 13.71
CA ASP A 199 -28.27 -24.50 13.96
C ASP A 199 -27.34 -23.68 14.87
N GLY A 200 -27.79 -22.52 15.35
CA GLY A 200 -27.03 -21.62 16.22
C GLY A 200 -26.06 -20.69 15.46
N THR A 201 -26.19 -20.58 14.14
CA THR A 201 -25.46 -19.59 13.33
C THR A 201 -26.30 -18.35 13.04
N THR A 202 -25.64 -17.23 12.74
CA THR A 202 -26.29 -15.98 12.35
C THR A 202 -25.78 -15.54 10.99
N LEU A 203 -26.67 -15.53 9.99
CA LEU A 203 -26.38 -15.01 8.66
C LEU A 203 -26.62 -13.51 8.63
N VAL A 204 -25.65 -12.75 8.14
CA VAL A 204 -25.80 -11.33 7.84
C VAL A 204 -25.66 -11.12 6.34
N SER A 205 -26.61 -10.40 5.73
CA SER A 205 -26.54 -9.98 4.33
C SER A 205 -26.72 -8.46 4.18
N ILE A 206 -25.88 -7.87 3.34
CA ILE A 206 -25.83 -6.47 2.95
C ILE A 206 -25.97 -6.47 1.43
N PRO A 207 -27.16 -6.21 0.88
CA PRO A 207 -27.42 -6.33 -0.56
C PRO A 207 -26.49 -5.47 -1.42
N GLN A 208 -26.12 -4.29 -0.92
CA GLN A 208 -25.14 -3.41 -1.56
C GLN A 208 -24.26 -2.74 -0.50
N VAL A 209 -22.98 -3.08 -0.51
CA VAL A 209 -21.98 -2.44 0.36
C VAL A 209 -21.73 -1.02 -0.11
N ALA A 210 -21.96 -0.05 0.77
CA ALA A 210 -21.72 1.36 0.49
C ALA A 210 -21.27 2.10 1.77
N GLY A 211 -20.23 2.93 1.65
CA GLY A 211 -19.63 3.67 2.73
C GLY A 211 -19.19 2.79 3.90
N VAL A 212 -19.68 3.13 5.09
CA VAL A 212 -19.38 2.39 6.33
C VAL A 212 -20.69 1.86 6.91
N SER A 213 -20.76 0.55 7.11
CA SER A 213 -21.82 -0.11 7.88
C SER A 213 -21.27 -0.59 9.22
N VAL A 214 -22.02 -0.39 10.30
CA VAL A 214 -21.62 -0.82 11.65
C VAL A 214 -22.73 -1.66 12.25
N LEU A 215 -22.36 -2.88 12.63
CA LEU A 215 -23.20 -3.84 13.32
C LEU A 215 -22.65 -4.08 14.73
N GLN A 216 -23.54 -4.33 15.67
CA GLN A 216 -23.16 -4.76 17.00
C GLN A 216 -24.10 -5.87 17.48
N PHE A 217 -23.49 -6.85 18.13
CA PHE A 217 -24.14 -8.01 18.70
C PHE A 217 -24.25 -7.88 20.22
N ALA A 218 -25.26 -8.51 20.81
CA ALA A 218 -25.59 -8.40 22.23
C ALA A 218 -24.50 -8.97 23.17
N ASP A 219 -23.57 -9.75 22.62
CA ASP A 219 -22.38 -10.27 23.30
C ASP A 219 -21.16 -9.34 23.19
N GLY A 220 -21.33 -8.16 22.59
CA GLY A 220 -20.32 -7.10 22.49
C GLY A 220 -19.54 -7.07 21.19
N LEU A 221 -19.60 -8.11 20.34
CA LEU A 221 -18.90 -8.08 19.04
C LEU A 221 -19.42 -6.93 18.18
N ARG A 222 -18.49 -6.16 17.62
CA ARG A 222 -18.76 -5.14 16.61
C ARG A 222 -18.18 -5.58 15.28
N ILE A 223 -18.95 -5.40 14.21
CA ILE A 223 -18.50 -5.64 12.84
C ILE A 223 -18.64 -4.34 12.06
N VAL A 224 -17.54 -3.90 11.47
CA VAL A 224 -17.48 -2.72 10.61
C VAL A 224 -17.26 -3.23 9.19
N VAL A 225 -18.22 -2.97 8.29
CA VAL A 225 -18.10 -3.33 6.88
C VAL A 225 -17.87 -2.05 6.09
N LEU A 226 -16.77 -2.03 5.35
CA LEU A 226 -16.30 -0.87 4.59
C LEU A 226 -16.48 -1.12 3.10
N ASP A 227 -16.91 -0.12 2.35
CA ASP A 227 -16.64 -0.08 0.91
C ASP A 227 -15.14 0.21 0.65
N LYS A 228 -14.69 0.00 -0.58
CA LYS A 228 -13.28 0.18 -0.96
C LYS A 228 -12.73 1.59 -0.65
N PRO A 229 -13.43 2.71 -0.98
CA PRO A 229 -13.00 4.04 -0.54
C PRO A 229 -12.87 4.21 0.98
N ALA A 230 -13.80 3.67 1.78
CA ALA A 230 -13.71 3.70 3.23
C ALA A 230 -12.56 2.82 3.77
N ALA A 231 -12.30 1.67 3.16
CA ALA A 231 -11.16 0.82 3.48
C ALA A 231 -9.82 1.53 3.17
N TYR A 232 -9.75 2.25 2.06
CA TYR A 232 -8.59 3.08 1.69
C TYR A 232 -8.27 4.18 2.71
N SER A 233 -9.29 4.72 3.38
CA SER A 233 -9.14 5.70 4.46
C SER A 233 -9.15 5.09 5.87
N THR A 234 -9.15 3.76 6.00
CA THR A 234 -9.08 3.07 7.30
C THR A 234 -7.66 2.63 7.62
N PHE A 235 -7.19 2.94 8.82
CA PHE A 235 -5.87 2.58 9.33
C PHE A 235 -6.00 1.78 10.60
N VAL A 236 -5.02 0.90 10.83
CA VAL A 236 -4.99 0.04 12.01
C VAL A 236 -3.64 0.19 12.72
N PRO A 237 -3.37 1.36 13.34
CA PRO A 237 -2.10 1.63 14.00
C PRO A 237 -1.85 0.68 15.18
N SER A 238 -0.60 0.27 15.34
CA SER A 238 -0.15 -0.50 16.50
C SER A 238 0.05 0.42 17.69
N LEU A 239 -0.26 -0.09 18.89
CA LEU A 239 0.06 0.51 20.18
C LEU A 239 1.41 0.04 20.73
N THR A 240 2.17 -0.70 19.91
CA THR A 240 3.48 -1.26 20.23
C THR A 240 4.43 -1.09 19.05
N ALA A 241 5.73 -1.26 19.27
CA ALA A 241 6.73 -1.25 18.21
C ALA A 241 6.78 -2.57 17.39
N ASP A 242 6.02 -3.59 17.79
CA ASP A 242 6.00 -4.88 17.12
C ASP A 242 5.29 -4.78 15.75
N PRO A 243 5.97 -5.10 14.63
CA PRO A 243 5.32 -5.13 13.31
C PRO A 243 4.24 -6.21 13.20
N ALA A 244 4.34 -7.28 13.98
CA ALA A 244 3.37 -8.37 14.07
C ALA A 244 2.30 -8.14 15.16
N ALA A 245 2.09 -6.88 15.56
CA ALA A 245 1.22 -6.43 16.66
C ALA A 245 0.01 -7.35 16.92
N PRO A 246 -0.16 -7.84 18.16
CA PRO A 246 -1.29 -8.69 18.50
C PRO A 246 -2.62 -7.91 18.44
N HIS A 247 -3.74 -8.62 18.30
CA HIS A 247 -5.06 -8.02 18.13
C HIS A 247 -5.46 -7.05 19.26
N ASN A 248 -4.95 -7.26 20.48
CA ASN A 248 -5.22 -6.40 21.64
C ASN A 248 -4.31 -5.16 21.74
N LYS A 249 -3.41 -4.97 20.76
CA LYS A 249 -2.45 -3.86 20.69
C LYS A 249 -2.59 -3.07 19.39
N ASN A 250 -3.79 -3.01 18.83
CA ASN A 250 -4.08 -2.17 17.67
C ASN A 250 -5.41 -1.42 17.84
N LEU A 251 -5.57 -0.30 17.15
CA LEU A 251 -6.83 0.46 17.08
C LEU A 251 -7.34 0.45 15.65
N VAL A 252 -8.66 0.53 15.44
CA VAL A 252 -9.23 0.81 14.11
C VAL A 252 -9.57 2.29 14.03
N VAL A 253 -9.02 2.97 13.03
CA VAL A 253 -9.19 4.41 12.78
C VAL A 253 -9.71 4.61 11.36
N VAL A 254 -10.91 5.14 11.20
CA VAL A 254 -11.58 5.35 9.91
C VAL A 254 -11.58 6.84 9.57
N GLY A 255 -11.21 7.19 8.34
CA GLY A 255 -11.37 8.54 7.78
C GLY A 255 -10.07 9.26 7.36
N PRO A 256 -9.00 9.32 8.18
CA PRO A 256 -7.82 10.12 7.87
C PRO A 256 -7.14 9.77 6.54
N HIS A 257 -6.38 10.71 6.00
CA HIS A 257 -5.52 10.45 4.83
C HIS A 257 -4.35 9.52 5.20
N LEU A 258 -3.72 9.75 6.34
CA LEU A 258 -2.67 8.90 6.90
C LEU A 258 -2.73 8.89 8.43
N VAL A 259 -2.57 7.71 9.04
CA VAL A 259 -2.27 7.58 10.47
C VAL A 259 -0.86 7.02 10.61
N ARG A 260 0.05 7.81 11.19
CA ARG A 260 1.45 7.44 11.43
C ARG A 260 1.64 6.65 12.72
N SER A 261 0.93 7.04 13.78
CA SER A 261 1.04 6.36 15.08
C SER A 261 -0.19 6.58 15.95
N ALA A 262 -0.35 5.71 16.95
CA ALA A 262 -1.37 5.84 17.99
C ALA A 262 -0.80 5.49 19.36
N LYS A 263 -1.27 6.18 20.41
CA LYS A 263 -1.02 5.88 21.82
C LYS A 263 -2.30 6.06 22.63
N ILE A 264 -2.43 5.33 23.72
CA ILE A 264 -3.51 5.52 24.71
C ILE A 264 -2.87 6.01 26.00
N ASN A 265 -3.19 7.24 26.39
CA ASN A 265 -2.69 7.90 27.60
C ASN A 265 -3.87 8.12 28.56
N GLY A 266 -4.12 7.15 29.44
CA GLY A 266 -5.29 7.18 30.32
C GLY A 266 -6.60 7.22 29.53
N LEU A 267 -7.31 8.36 29.60
CA LEU A 267 -8.60 8.56 28.95
C LEU A 267 -8.49 9.17 27.52
N VAL A 268 -7.27 9.35 27.01
CA VAL A 268 -7.01 10.06 25.75
C VAL A 268 -6.37 9.11 24.73
N VAL A 269 -6.94 9.03 23.51
CA VAL A 269 -6.24 8.43 22.36
C VAL A 269 -5.49 9.52 21.62
N ALA A 270 -4.16 9.40 21.60
CA ALA A 270 -3.30 10.30 20.85
C ALA A 270 -2.94 9.71 19.50
N LEU A 271 -3.34 10.39 18.43
CA LEU A 271 -3.04 10.03 17.04
C LEU A 271 -2.09 11.05 16.43
N THR A 272 -1.17 10.58 15.59
CA THR A 272 -0.36 11.42 14.72
C THR A 272 -0.57 11.01 13.27
N GLY A 273 -0.63 11.98 12.36
CA GLY A 273 -0.83 11.68 10.95
C GLY A 273 -1.13 12.92 10.12
N ASP A 274 -1.68 12.68 8.94
CA ASP A 274 -1.88 13.70 7.92
C ASP A 274 -3.33 13.68 7.45
N MET A 275 -3.85 14.87 7.15
CA MET A 275 -5.15 15.06 6.51
C MET A 275 -4.95 16.04 5.37
N ASN A 276 -5.42 15.69 4.18
CA ASN A 276 -5.37 16.55 3.00
C ASN A 276 -6.57 17.51 2.94
N THR A 277 -7.68 17.18 3.61
CA THR A 277 -8.91 17.98 3.66
C THR A 277 -9.58 17.86 5.03
N ALA A 278 -10.61 18.68 5.28
CA ALA A 278 -11.42 18.57 6.50
C ALA A 278 -12.10 17.20 6.59
N THR A 279 -11.75 16.43 7.62
CA THR A 279 -12.08 15.00 7.71
C THR A 279 -12.67 14.66 9.08
N THR A 280 -13.64 13.75 9.10
CA THR A 280 -14.11 13.11 10.33
C THR A 280 -13.23 11.91 10.64
N VAL A 281 -12.62 11.89 11.82
CA VAL A 281 -11.86 10.75 12.33
C VAL A 281 -12.76 9.97 13.27
N GLU A 282 -12.92 8.68 12.98
CA GLU A 282 -13.62 7.74 13.83
C GLU A 282 -12.65 6.71 14.40
N VAL A 283 -12.65 6.54 15.72
CA VAL A 283 -11.72 5.65 16.44
C VAL A 283 -12.50 4.64 17.26
N PHE A 284 -12.26 3.36 17.01
CA PHE A 284 -12.73 2.27 17.86
C PHE A 284 -11.73 2.03 19.00
N ALA A 285 -11.86 2.85 20.04
CA ALA A 285 -11.03 2.83 21.25
C ALA A 285 -11.70 2.04 22.40
N PRO A 286 -10.93 1.59 23.40
CA PRO A 286 -11.50 0.99 24.60
C PRO A 286 -12.31 1.99 25.44
N LEU A 287 -13.33 1.50 26.15
CA LEU A 287 -14.29 2.33 26.91
C LEU A 287 -13.70 3.45 27.80
N PRO A 288 -12.57 3.27 28.53
CA PRO A 288 -12.01 4.36 29.33
C PRO A 288 -11.62 5.59 28.49
N ALA A 289 -11.29 5.41 27.21
CA ALA A 289 -10.92 6.53 26.37
C ALA A 289 -12.15 7.37 25.98
N ILE A 290 -12.15 8.66 26.32
CA ILE A 290 -13.24 9.60 26.05
C ILE A 290 -12.83 10.79 25.18
N ALA A 291 -11.51 10.98 24.98
CA ALA A 291 -10.97 12.11 24.25
C ALA A 291 -9.98 11.67 23.16
N LEU A 292 -9.84 12.50 22.13
CA LEU A 292 -8.92 12.30 21.02
C LEU A 292 -7.98 13.49 20.90
N THR A 293 -6.69 13.25 20.62
CA THR A 293 -5.79 14.29 20.12
C THR A 293 -5.28 13.92 18.74
N TRP A 294 -5.16 14.90 17.84
CA TRP A 294 -4.53 14.75 16.54
C TRP A 294 -3.32 15.68 16.44
N ASN A 295 -2.13 15.14 16.20
CA ASN A 295 -0.87 15.90 16.16
C ASN A 295 -0.68 16.81 17.40
N GLY A 296 -1.01 16.29 18.58
CA GLY A 296 -0.92 17.00 19.86
C GLY A 296 -2.09 17.95 20.17
N ARG A 297 -2.99 18.22 19.21
CA ARG A 297 -4.16 19.08 19.42
C ARG A 297 -5.37 18.26 19.89
N LEU A 298 -5.97 18.65 21.02
CA LEU A 298 -7.22 18.08 21.51
C LEU A 298 -8.35 18.31 20.51
N LEU A 299 -9.11 17.26 20.23
CA LEU A 299 -10.32 17.31 19.41
C LEU A 299 -11.55 17.16 20.29
N ILE A 300 -12.61 17.89 19.96
CA ILE A 300 -13.93 17.69 20.56
C ILE A 300 -14.49 16.40 19.96
N ALA A 301 -14.44 15.33 20.74
CA ALA A 301 -14.89 14.01 20.34
C ALA A 301 -16.25 13.68 20.95
N THR A 302 -17.12 13.06 20.16
CA THR A 302 -18.42 12.53 20.60
C THR A 302 -18.40 11.02 20.52
N ARG A 303 -18.94 10.35 21.55
CA ARG A 303 -19.12 8.90 21.51
C ARG A 303 -20.36 8.56 20.69
N THR A 304 -20.21 7.64 19.75
CA THR A 304 -21.34 7.13 18.95
C THR A 304 -22.20 6.17 19.76
N LEU A 305 -23.40 5.88 19.28
CA LEU A 305 -24.30 4.90 19.89
C LEU A 305 -23.73 3.47 19.94
N TYR A 306 -22.70 3.19 19.13
CA TYR A 306 -21.98 1.91 19.05
C TYR A 306 -20.55 2.01 19.63
N GLY A 307 -20.27 3.07 20.40
CA GLY A 307 -19.14 3.16 21.31
C GLY A 307 -17.82 3.68 20.71
N SER A 308 -17.74 3.96 19.41
CA SER A 308 -16.57 4.63 18.81
C SER A 308 -16.52 6.11 19.20
N LEU A 309 -15.33 6.73 19.12
CA LEU A 309 -15.15 8.18 19.26
C LEU A 309 -15.08 8.82 17.87
N LYS A 310 -15.87 9.85 17.63
CA LYS A 310 -15.84 10.65 16.39
C LYS A 310 -15.43 12.08 16.68
N ALA A 311 -14.51 12.61 15.88
CA ALA A 311 -14.17 14.03 15.92
C ALA A 311 -13.88 14.55 14.51
N ARG A 312 -14.18 15.83 14.27
CA ARG A 312 -13.81 16.50 13.01
C ARG A 312 -12.50 17.25 13.18
N TYR A 313 -11.63 17.15 12.20
CA TYR A 313 -10.41 17.94 12.11
C TYR A 313 -10.32 18.63 10.76
N THR A 314 -9.95 19.90 10.79
CA THR A 314 -9.67 20.69 9.59
C THR A 314 -8.18 21.02 9.61
N PRO A 315 -7.38 20.49 8.66
CA PRO A 315 -5.97 20.87 8.57
C PRO A 315 -5.85 22.38 8.31
N PRO A 316 -4.81 23.03 8.85
CA PRO A 316 -4.55 24.43 8.52
C PRO A 316 -4.34 24.58 7.01
N ALA A 317 -4.79 25.70 6.44
CA ALA A 317 -4.46 26.04 5.07
C ALA A 317 -2.94 26.19 4.93
N LEU A 318 -2.36 25.57 3.90
CA LEU A 318 -0.99 25.83 3.52
C LEU A 318 -1.02 26.99 2.53
N ASP A 319 -0.21 28.02 2.78
CA ASP A 319 0.08 29.00 1.75
C ASP A 319 0.75 28.29 0.58
N GLY A 320 0.26 28.53 -0.64
CA GLY A 320 0.91 28.00 -1.84
C GLY A 320 2.38 28.44 -1.89
N VAL A 321 3.25 27.59 -2.44
CA VAL A 321 4.66 27.95 -2.66
C VAL A 321 4.70 29.16 -3.59
N LYS A 322 5.00 30.33 -3.04
CA LYS A 322 5.25 31.54 -3.83
C LYS A 322 6.71 31.49 -4.26
N PHE A 323 6.94 31.19 -5.53
CA PHE A 323 8.23 31.49 -6.13
C PHE A 323 8.36 33.02 -6.17
N GLY A 324 9.23 33.57 -5.32
CA GLY A 324 9.55 34.98 -5.36
C GLY A 324 10.19 35.33 -6.71
N LYS A 325 10.19 36.63 -7.06
CA LYS A 325 11.04 37.10 -8.15
C LYS A 325 12.50 36.91 -7.74
N ALA A 326 13.16 35.89 -8.27
CA ALA A 326 14.59 35.70 -8.08
C ALA A 326 15.35 36.72 -8.92
N VAL A 327 16.39 37.33 -8.34
CA VAL A 327 17.39 38.07 -9.11
C VAL A 327 18.38 37.04 -9.66
N TRP A 328 18.25 36.74 -10.95
CA TRP A 328 19.14 35.80 -11.62
C TRP A 328 20.52 36.42 -11.86
N ARG A 329 21.56 35.62 -11.64
CA ARG A 329 22.94 35.91 -12.02
C ARG A 329 23.44 34.77 -12.89
N SER A 330 24.29 35.08 -13.85
CA SER A 330 24.93 34.10 -14.72
C SER A 330 26.44 34.36 -14.78
N ALA A 331 27.17 33.32 -15.16
CA ALA A 331 28.58 33.35 -15.51
C ALA A 331 28.79 32.45 -16.74
N ASP A 332 29.88 32.68 -17.48
CA ASP A 332 30.29 31.78 -18.56
C ASP A 332 30.64 30.40 -17.97
N GLY A 333 30.02 29.35 -18.53
CA GLY A 333 30.19 27.97 -18.10
C GLY A 333 31.24 27.18 -18.87
N LEU A 334 31.90 27.79 -19.87
CA LEU A 334 32.95 27.17 -20.68
C LEU A 334 34.09 28.16 -20.99
N PRO A 335 34.77 28.72 -19.97
CA PRO A 335 35.92 29.61 -20.18
C PRO A 335 37.06 28.94 -20.97
N GLU A 336 37.12 27.61 -21.00
CA GLU A 336 38.07 26.78 -21.77
C GLU A 336 38.07 27.07 -23.27
N SER A 337 36.94 27.55 -23.81
CA SER A 337 36.81 27.88 -25.23
C SER A 337 37.61 29.12 -25.64
N ARG A 338 38.12 29.90 -24.68
CA ARG A 338 38.88 31.11 -24.96
C ARG A 338 40.33 30.80 -25.33
N ALA A 339 40.87 31.56 -26.27
CA ALA A 339 42.26 31.43 -26.71
C ALA A 339 43.29 31.72 -25.60
N ASP A 340 42.92 32.52 -24.61
CA ASP A 340 43.76 32.91 -23.46
C ASP A 340 43.58 32.02 -22.22
N TYR A 341 42.80 30.92 -22.31
CA TYR A 341 42.58 30.01 -21.19
C TYR A 341 43.86 29.23 -20.83
N ASP A 342 44.30 29.34 -19.57
CA ASP A 342 45.43 28.60 -19.03
C ASP A 342 44.99 27.26 -18.43
N ASP A 343 45.33 26.16 -19.12
CA ASP A 343 45.10 24.79 -18.65
C ASP A 343 46.32 24.15 -17.95
N SER A 344 47.32 24.95 -17.53
CA SER A 344 48.54 24.45 -16.87
C SER A 344 48.32 23.60 -15.62
N ARG A 345 47.14 23.71 -15.00
CA ARG A 345 46.71 22.96 -13.82
C ARG A 345 45.90 21.70 -14.14
N TRP A 346 45.62 21.41 -15.41
CA TRP A 346 44.87 20.22 -15.80
C TRP A 346 45.70 18.95 -15.64
N THR A 347 45.03 17.85 -15.30
CA THR A 347 45.64 16.52 -15.29
C THR A 347 46.09 16.16 -16.69
N LYS A 348 47.36 15.74 -16.83
CA LYS A 348 47.88 15.25 -18.11
C LYS A 348 47.32 13.86 -18.40
N ALA A 349 46.77 13.70 -19.59
CA ALA A 349 46.33 12.42 -20.10
C ALA A 349 47.49 11.71 -20.80
N ASP A 350 48.39 11.09 -20.05
CA ASP A 350 49.66 10.53 -20.56
C ASP A 350 49.86 9.04 -20.27
N LYS A 351 48.81 8.34 -19.80
CA LYS A 351 48.87 6.89 -19.59
C LYS A 351 48.91 6.14 -20.91
N MET A 352 49.89 5.26 -21.08
CA MET A 352 50.07 4.45 -22.30
C MET A 352 49.58 3.00 -22.17
N SER A 353 48.94 2.66 -21.05
CA SER A 353 48.33 1.36 -20.79
C SER A 353 47.18 1.48 -19.79
N THR A 354 46.27 0.51 -19.80
CA THR A 354 45.12 0.41 -18.88
C THR A 354 44.90 -1.05 -18.47
N LEU A 355 44.37 -1.25 -17.27
CA LEU A 355 43.89 -2.56 -16.80
C LEU A 355 42.44 -2.86 -17.23
N SER A 356 41.77 -1.91 -17.90
CA SER A 356 40.40 -2.07 -18.37
C SER A 356 40.28 -3.26 -19.34
N THR A 357 39.20 -4.02 -19.22
CA THR A 357 38.86 -5.06 -20.19
C THR A 357 38.43 -4.47 -21.54
N PHE A 358 38.03 -3.19 -21.56
CA PHE A 358 37.78 -2.43 -22.77
C PHE A 358 39.06 -1.68 -23.15
N GLN A 359 39.70 -2.10 -24.24
CA GLN A 359 40.96 -1.51 -24.70
C GLN A 359 40.68 -0.26 -25.56
N PRO A 360 41.50 0.80 -25.45
CA PRO A 360 41.28 2.03 -26.19
C PRO A 360 41.70 1.90 -27.65
N ASP A 361 41.00 2.59 -28.54
CA ASP A 361 41.33 2.63 -29.97
C ASP A 361 42.64 3.39 -30.26
N THR A 362 43.02 4.31 -29.37
CA THR A 362 44.23 5.14 -29.49
C THR A 362 44.91 5.32 -28.14
N LEU A 363 46.21 5.66 -28.15
CA LEU A 363 46.97 6.06 -26.98
C LEU A 363 47.34 7.55 -27.07
N PRO A 364 47.44 8.27 -25.95
CA PRO A 364 47.28 7.82 -24.55
C PRO A 364 45.83 7.45 -24.19
N VAL A 365 45.63 6.70 -23.10
CA VAL A 365 44.31 6.28 -22.63
C VAL A 365 43.49 7.51 -22.22
N LEU A 366 42.27 7.66 -22.76
CA LEU A 366 41.36 8.79 -22.53
C LEU A 366 40.10 8.40 -21.72
N TYR A 367 40.24 7.47 -20.78
CA TYR A 367 39.16 7.08 -19.88
C TYR A 367 39.22 7.92 -18.61
N GLY A 368 38.11 8.57 -18.22
CA GLY A 368 38.09 9.43 -17.03
C GLY A 368 38.50 8.70 -15.74
N GLU A 369 38.05 7.45 -15.59
CA GLU A 369 38.37 6.57 -14.46
C GLU A 369 39.86 6.32 -14.25
N GLU A 370 40.64 6.30 -15.34
CA GLU A 370 42.10 6.17 -15.29
C GLU A 370 42.76 7.38 -14.63
N TYR A 371 42.08 8.52 -14.58
CA TYR A 371 42.56 9.75 -13.95
C TYR A 371 41.78 10.10 -12.69
N GLY A 372 41.01 9.16 -12.13
CA GLY A 372 40.22 9.34 -10.92
C GLY A 372 38.96 10.19 -11.11
N ILE A 373 38.51 10.39 -12.35
CA ILE A 373 37.32 11.17 -12.70
C ILE A 373 36.19 10.20 -13.07
N TRP A 374 35.23 10.03 -12.16
CA TRP A 374 34.20 8.99 -12.28
C TRP A 374 32.82 9.51 -12.68
N MET A 375 32.56 10.81 -12.52
CA MET A 375 31.21 11.37 -12.58
C MET A 375 31.19 12.79 -13.15
N GLY A 376 30.07 13.16 -13.75
CA GLY A 376 29.82 14.50 -14.25
C GLY A 376 30.31 14.72 -15.67
N ASN A 377 30.43 16.00 -16.04
CA ASN A 377 30.92 16.41 -17.36
C ASN A 377 32.45 16.30 -17.37
N ILE A 378 33.00 15.53 -18.31
CA ILE A 378 34.45 15.36 -18.47
C ILE A 378 34.90 16.19 -19.68
N LEU A 379 35.90 17.04 -19.46
CA LEU A 379 36.49 17.87 -20.50
C LEU A 379 37.87 17.33 -20.89
N TRP A 380 38.13 17.29 -22.20
CA TRP A 380 39.44 16.93 -22.76
C TRP A 380 39.97 18.09 -23.59
N ARG A 381 41.28 18.34 -23.51
CA ARG A 381 41.98 19.34 -24.33
C ARG A 381 43.15 18.69 -25.05
N GLY A 382 43.03 18.54 -26.37
CA GLY A 382 44.08 18.00 -27.24
C GLY A 382 44.91 19.11 -27.86
N ARG A 383 46.24 18.98 -27.84
CA ARG A 383 47.17 19.86 -28.55
C ARG A 383 47.81 19.09 -29.70
N PHE A 384 47.78 19.68 -30.90
CA PHE A 384 48.41 19.12 -32.09
C PHE A 384 49.10 20.25 -32.86
N THR A 385 50.18 19.91 -33.55
CA THR A 385 50.94 20.83 -34.41
C THR A 385 50.65 20.50 -35.87
N GLY A 386 50.25 21.48 -36.67
CA GLY A 386 50.04 21.31 -38.11
C GLY A 386 49.05 22.34 -38.64
N ALA A 387 49.49 23.20 -39.57
CA ALA A 387 48.64 24.20 -40.21
C ALA A 387 47.71 23.59 -41.28
N ASP A 388 47.98 22.35 -41.70
CA ASP A 388 47.33 21.68 -42.83
C ASP A 388 46.26 20.65 -42.39
N ALA A 389 45.89 20.61 -41.10
CA ALA A 389 44.85 19.71 -40.61
C ALA A 389 43.46 20.13 -41.15
N THR A 390 42.77 19.22 -41.83
CA THR A 390 41.48 19.49 -42.48
C THR A 390 40.27 18.89 -41.76
N GLY A 391 40.49 18.10 -40.71
CA GLY A 391 39.41 17.48 -39.92
C GLY A 391 39.91 16.64 -38.75
N VAL A 392 38.97 16.21 -37.91
CA VAL A 392 39.19 15.32 -36.76
C VAL A 392 38.12 14.23 -36.72
N PHE A 393 38.50 13.02 -36.37
CA PHE A 393 37.57 11.92 -36.06
C PHE A 393 37.54 11.70 -34.56
N LEU A 394 36.35 11.73 -33.96
CA LEU A 394 36.14 11.53 -32.53
C LEU A 394 35.19 10.34 -32.30
N SER A 395 35.68 9.34 -31.57
CA SER A 395 34.87 8.24 -31.03
C SER A 395 34.68 8.48 -29.54
N VAL A 396 33.49 8.97 -29.14
CA VAL A 396 33.22 9.43 -27.78
C VAL A 396 32.19 8.52 -27.10
N ALA A 397 32.53 8.04 -25.90
CA ALA A 397 31.66 7.21 -25.08
C ALA A 397 31.39 7.88 -23.72
N GLY A 398 30.13 7.88 -23.29
CA GLY A 398 29.68 8.47 -22.01
C GLY A 398 28.40 7.85 -21.44
N GLY A 399 28.01 6.67 -21.93
CA GLY A 399 26.75 6.01 -21.56
C GLY A 399 25.54 6.44 -22.41
N ASN A 400 24.37 5.84 -22.16
CA ASN A 400 23.16 6.20 -22.91
C ASN A 400 22.75 7.65 -22.58
N ALA A 401 22.18 8.32 -23.59
CA ALA A 401 21.74 9.71 -23.52
C ALA A 401 22.87 10.72 -23.22
N MET A 402 24.15 10.35 -23.39
CA MET A 402 25.23 11.33 -23.35
C MET A 402 25.14 12.29 -24.55
N GLY A 403 25.69 13.48 -24.35
CA GLY A 403 25.99 14.42 -25.42
C GLY A 403 27.44 14.85 -25.32
N TYR A 404 28.04 15.25 -26.44
CA TYR A 404 29.36 15.88 -26.45
C TYR A 404 29.34 17.10 -27.36
N SER A 405 30.30 17.99 -27.15
CA SER A 405 30.56 19.16 -27.99
C SER A 405 32.06 19.30 -28.16
N ALA A 406 32.49 19.78 -29.32
CA ALA A 406 33.88 20.06 -29.66
C ALA A 406 33.98 21.48 -30.20
N TYR A 407 35.09 22.15 -29.91
CA TYR A 407 35.34 23.57 -30.20
C TYR A 407 36.68 23.75 -30.90
#